data_AF-A0A1D8ISP6-F1
#
_entry.id   AF-A0A1D8ISP6-F1
#
_cell.length_a   1.000
_cell.length_b   1.000
_cell.length_c   1.000
_cell.angle_alpha   90.00
_cell.angle_beta   90.00
_cell.angle_gamma   90.00
#
_symmetry.space_group_name_H-M   'P 1'
#
loop_
_entity.id
_entity.type
_entity.pdbx_description
1 polymer ?
#
loop_
_entity_poly.entity_id
_entity_poly.type
_entity_poly.pdbx_seq_one_letter_code
_entity_poly.pdbx_strand_id
1 'polypeptide(L)'
;MDPDETKVKDYLEERGFIVERFPKEDTRVGKTPDFQVFRNGEFLFYCEVKSSSQNQWLDEQLKHAVPGELVGGGRSDPIFNRLENHIHGAMKQFDAVNEGQTHPNVLVFVNHDVMCGFNDLLAVITGNFYADDGTVHPIYRKFSNGRIKNEKERVHLYIWLDDHKPPRMVFSETEETLHATLCAAFDVGQNEIKQIGS
;
A
#
# COMPACT_ATOMS: atom_id res chain seq x y z
N MET A 1 4.01 -9.28 -17.26
CA MET A 1 3.69 -8.83 -15.90
C MET A 1 4.72 -7.77 -15.59
N ASP A 2 4.31 -6.70 -14.93
CA ASP A 2 5.27 -5.68 -14.48
C ASP A 2 6.30 -6.32 -13.50
N PRO A 3 7.56 -5.86 -13.42
CA PRO A 3 8.54 -6.43 -12.49
C PRO A 3 8.08 -6.38 -11.03
N ASP A 4 7.37 -5.34 -10.62
CA ASP A 4 6.92 -5.19 -9.23
C ASP A 4 5.72 -6.09 -8.95
N GLU A 5 4.78 -6.19 -9.90
CA GLU A 5 3.73 -7.22 -9.88
C GLU A 5 4.35 -8.63 -9.73
N THR A 6 5.43 -8.92 -10.46
CA THR A 6 6.13 -10.22 -10.39
C THR A 6 6.73 -10.45 -9.01
N LYS A 7 7.41 -9.45 -8.44
CA LYS A 7 7.99 -9.52 -7.09
C LYS A 7 6.91 -9.78 -6.02
N VAL A 8 5.76 -9.11 -6.12
CA VAL A 8 4.63 -9.34 -5.20
C VAL A 8 4.05 -10.73 -5.37
N LYS A 9 3.89 -11.18 -6.61
CA LYS A 9 3.41 -12.52 -6.93
C LYS A 9 4.33 -13.57 -6.29
N ASP A 10 5.63 -13.50 -6.54
CA ASP A 10 6.61 -14.44 -5.99
C ASP A 10 6.59 -14.45 -4.45
N TYR A 11 6.54 -13.26 -3.83
CA TYR A 11 6.43 -13.12 -2.38
C TYR A 11 5.21 -13.84 -1.78
N LEU A 12 4.06 -13.78 -2.47
CA LEU A 12 2.83 -14.44 -2.04
C LEU A 12 2.87 -15.95 -2.34
N GLU A 13 3.34 -16.36 -3.51
CA GLU A 13 3.44 -17.79 -3.87
C GLU A 13 4.43 -18.55 -2.98
N GLU A 14 5.53 -17.92 -2.55
CA GLU A 14 6.46 -18.48 -1.55
C GLU A 14 5.79 -18.77 -0.19
N ARG A 15 4.65 -18.14 0.10
CA ARG A 15 3.82 -18.38 1.31
C ARG A 15 2.70 -19.40 1.08
N GLY A 16 2.68 -20.04 -0.08
CA GLY A 16 1.72 -21.06 -0.44
C GLY A 16 0.39 -20.51 -0.95
N PHE A 17 0.35 -19.25 -1.37
CA PHE A 17 -0.80 -18.71 -2.10
C PHE A 17 -0.75 -19.07 -3.58
N ILE A 18 -1.91 -19.07 -4.23
CA ILE A 18 -2.05 -19.07 -5.68
C ILE A 18 -2.46 -17.65 -6.06
N VAL A 19 -1.69 -17.01 -6.95
CA VAL A 19 -1.89 -15.61 -7.32
C VAL A 19 -2.29 -15.53 -8.79
N GLU A 20 -3.52 -15.10 -9.03
CA GLU A 20 -4.09 -15.01 -10.38
C GLU A 20 -4.35 -13.56 -10.75
N ARG A 21 -4.06 -13.18 -12.00
CA ARG A 21 -4.45 -11.86 -12.52
C ARG A 21 -5.91 -11.89 -12.93
N PHE A 22 -6.55 -10.72 -12.84
CA PHE A 22 -7.85 -10.54 -13.48
C PHE A 22 -7.77 -10.86 -14.99
N PRO A 23 -8.80 -11.53 -15.54
CA PRO A 23 -8.91 -11.77 -16.96
C PRO A 23 -8.78 -10.49 -17.79
N LYS A 24 -8.15 -10.61 -18.97
CA LYS A 24 -7.96 -9.46 -19.87
C LYS A 24 -9.28 -8.80 -20.28
N GLU A 25 -10.37 -9.56 -20.30
CA GLU A 25 -11.70 -9.06 -20.63
C GLU A 25 -12.20 -8.09 -19.57
N ASP A 26 -12.03 -8.42 -18.29
CA ASP A 26 -12.44 -7.57 -17.16
C ASP A 26 -11.58 -6.30 -17.07
N THR A 27 -10.26 -6.43 -17.25
CA THR A 27 -9.32 -5.29 -17.24
C THR A 27 -9.55 -4.29 -18.38
N ARG A 28 -10.26 -4.68 -19.45
CA ARG A 28 -10.60 -3.79 -20.58
C ARG A 28 -11.92 -3.05 -20.37
N VAL A 29 -12.81 -3.59 -19.54
CA VAL A 29 -14.13 -3.03 -19.27
C VAL A 29 -14.07 -2.03 -18.12
N GLY A 30 -13.17 -2.23 -17.16
CA GLY A 30 -13.08 -1.37 -16.00
C GLY A 30 -11.80 -1.49 -15.22
N LYS A 31 -11.82 -0.86 -14.06
CA LYS A 31 -10.78 -0.93 -13.04
C LYS A 31 -10.85 -2.28 -12.35
N THR A 32 -9.71 -2.91 -12.14
CA THR A 32 -9.59 -4.14 -11.34
C THR A 32 -8.33 -4.04 -10.50
N PRO A 33 -8.28 -4.68 -9.33
CA PRO A 33 -7.02 -4.94 -8.65
C PRO A 33 -6.08 -5.75 -9.54
N ASP A 34 -4.79 -5.75 -9.23
CA ASP A 34 -3.81 -6.54 -9.98
C ASP A 34 -4.04 -8.05 -9.85
N PHE A 35 -4.44 -8.53 -8.66
CA PHE A 35 -4.56 -9.96 -8.37
C PHE A 35 -5.81 -10.35 -7.56
N GLN A 36 -6.25 -11.58 -7.81
CA GLN A 36 -7.06 -12.41 -6.93
C GLN A 36 -6.14 -13.45 -6.29
N VAL A 37 -6.23 -13.62 -4.97
CA VAL A 37 -5.32 -14.51 -4.24
C VAL A 37 -6.11 -15.61 -3.55
N PHE A 38 -5.64 -16.84 -3.72
CA PHE A 38 -6.28 -18.06 -3.27
C PHE A 38 -5.35 -18.90 -2.41
N ARG A 39 -5.92 -19.78 -1.58
CA ARG A 39 -5.19 -20.88 -0.90
C ARG A 39 -6.06 -22.13 -0.94
N ASN A 40 -5.48 -23.27 -1.33
CA ASN A 40 -6.22 -24.54 -1.43
C ASN A 40 -7.50 -24.47 -2.30
N GLY A 41 -7.52 -23.62 -3.33
CA GLY A 41 -8.66 -23.42 -4.22
C GLY A 41 -9.76 -22.48 -3.67
N GLU A 42 -9.60 -21.95 -2.45
CA GLU A 42 -10.51 -20.96 -1.88
C GLU A 42 -10.00 -19.54 -2.15
N PHE A 43 -10.88 -18.66 -2.61
CA PHE A 43 -10.57 -17.24 -2.77
C PHE A 43 -10.46 -16.56 -1.40
N LEU A 44 -9.34 -15.89 -1.15
CA LEU A 44 -9.08 -15.26 0.14
C LEU A 44 -9.19 -13.75 0.09
N PHE A 45 -8.52 -13.08 -0.84
CA PHE A 45 -8.48 -11.62 -0.87
C PHE A 45 -8.11 -11.04 -2.25
N TYR A 46 -8.46 -9.77 -2.45
CA TYR A 46 -7.98 -8.97 -3.56
C TYR A 46 -6.65 -8.30 -3.20
N CYS A 47 -5.74 -8.22 -4.16
CA CYS A 47 -4.43 -7.61 -3.96
C CYS A 47 -4.14 -6.58 -5.06
N GLU A 48 -3.76 -5.37 -4.65
CA GLU A 48 -3.33 -4.29 -5.53
C GLU A 48 -1.86 -3.95 -5.25
N VAL A 49 -1.09 -3.75 -6.31
CA VAL A 49 0.33 -3.40 -6.25
C VAL A 49 0.53 -1.91 -6.55
N LYS A 50 1.39 -1.27 -5.76
CA LYS A 50 1.80 0.12 -5.95
C LYS A 50 3.32 0.22 -5.83
N SER A 51 3.97 0.62 -6.92
CA SER A 51 5.40 0.91 -6.91
C SER A 51 5.65 2.32 -6.38
N SER A 52 6.52 2.48 -5.38
CA SER A 52 7.13 3.77 -5.06
C SER A 52 8.47 3.89 -5.77
N SER A 53 8.41 4.20 -7.06
CA SER A 53 9.58 4.59 -7.83
C SER A 53 10.16 5.91 -7.33
N GLN A 54 11.46 6.12 -7.52
CA GLN A 54 12.13 7.39 -7.25
C GLN A 54 11.35 8.57 -7.85
N ASN A 55 11.28 9.65 -7.08
CA ASN A 55 10.54 10.86 -7.43
C ASN A 55 11.17 11.55 -8.66
N GLN A 56 10.65 11.29 -9.85
CA GLN A 56 11.12 11.92 -11.10
C GLN A 56 10.74 13.41 -11.22
N TRP A 57 10.04 14.00 -10.24
CA TRP A 57 9.55 15.39 -10.32
C TRP A 57 10.63 16.44 -10.59
N LEU A 58 11.82 16.26 -10.01
CA LEU A 58 12.94 17.16 -10.30
C LEU A 58 13.49 16.87 -11.70
N ASP A 59 13.61 15.60 -12.08
CA ASP A 59 14.08 15.19 -13.40
C ASP A 59 13.13 15.64 -14.53
N GLU A 60 11.82 15.60 -14.30
CA GLU A 60 10.78 16.11 -15.20
C GLU A 60 10.86 17.63 -15.34
N GLN A 61 11.03 18.36 -14.23
CA GLN A 61 11.25 19.80 -14.30
C GLN A 61 12.54 20.15 -15.03
N LEU A 62 13.63 19.42 -14.79
CA LEU A 62 14.88 19.60 -15.52
C LEU A 62 14.73 19.33 -17.01
N LYS A 63 13.94 18.31 -17.41
CA LYS A 63 13.66 18.04 -18.83
C LYS A 63 12.91 19.18 -19.52
N HIS A 64 12.11 19.94 -18.78
CA HIS A 64 11.29 21.03 -19.29
C HIS A 64 11.89 22.42 -19.05
N ALA A 65 13.00 22.51 -18.31
CA ALA A 65 13.69 23.77 -18.01
C ALA A 65 14.42 24.32 -19.24
N VAL A 66 14.37 25.63 -19.45
CA VAL A 66 15.24 26.28 -20.44
C VAL A 66 16.68 26.43 -19.91
N PRO A 67 17.72 26.44 -20.77
CA PRO A 67 19.09 26.62 -20.32
C PRO A 67 19.26 27.90 -19.48
N GLY A 68 19.75 27.74 -18.23
CA GLY A 68 19.92 28.83 -17.27
C GLY A 68 18.74 29.06 -16.34
N GLU A 69 17.64 28.32 -16.49
CA GLU A 69 16.52 28.33 -15.55
C GLU A 69 16.84 27.52 -14.29
N LEU A 70 16.66 28.14 -13.12
CA LEU A 70 16.74 27.45 -11.84
C LEU A 70 15.43 26.72 -11.60
N VAL A 71 15.45 25.39 -11.67
CA VAL A 71 14.33 24.53 -11.28
C VAL A 71 14.56 23.92 -9.90
N GLY A 72 13.50 23.88 -9.10
CA GLY A 72 13.53 23.45 -7.70
C GLY A 72 12.84 24.44 -6.77
N GLY A 73 12.33 23.94 -5.64
CA GLY A 73 11.62 24.74 -4.65
C GLY A 73 11.18 23.90 -3.44
N GLY A 74 10.75 24.56 -2.37
CA GLY A 74 10.19 23.89 -1.19
C GLY A 74 8.87 23.20 -1.54
N ARG A 75 8.88 21.87 -1.61
CA ARG A 75 7.68 21.07 -1.88
C ARG A 75 6.97 20.76 -0.56
N SER A 76 5.64 20.80 -0.57
CA SER A 76 4.86 20.13 0.47
C SER A 76 5.03 18.61 0.30
N ASP A 77 5.86 18.02 1.15
CA ASP A 77 6.05 16.59 1.41
C ASP A 77 5.68 15.63 0.24
N PRO A 78 6.55 15.47 -0.78
CA PRO A 78 6.30 14.63 -1.95
C PRO A 78 5.88 13.18 -1.62
N ILE A 79 6.48 12.62 -0.58
CA ILE A 79 6.32 11.21 -0.20
C ILE A 79 4.91 10.95 0.34
N PHE A 80 4.45 11.76 1.29
CA PHE A 80 3.13 11.57 1.90
C PHE A 80 2.00 11.74 0.89
N ASN A 81 2.10 12.78 0.03
CA ASN A 81 1.13 12.98 -1.06
C ASN A 81 1.13 11.81 -2.05
N ARG A 82 2.30 11.24 -2.37
CA ARG A 82 2.42 10.07 -3.26
C ARG A 82 1.74 8.85 -2.66
N LEU A 83 2.02 8.54 -1.39
CA LEU A 83 1.40 7.42 -0.67
C LEU A 83 -0.12 7.61 -0.53
N GLU A 84 -0.59 8.81 -0.20
CA GLU A 84 -2.01 9.14 -0.17
C GLU A 84 -2.68 8.90 -1.54
N ASN A 85 -2.05 9.34 -2.63
CA ASN A 85 -2.54 9.10 -3.98
C ASN A 85 -2.56 7.61 -4.35
N HIS A 86 -1.58 6.82 -3.90
CA HIS A 86 -1.54 5.39 -4.13
C HIS A 86 -2.68 4.65 -3.42
N ILE A 87 -2.93 4.98 -2.15
CA ILE A 87 -4.05 4.43 -1.37
C ILE A 87 -5.38 4.80 -2.06
N HIS A 88 -5.57 6.08 -2.38
CA HIS A 88 -6.77 6.55 -3.06
C HIS A 88 -6.99 5.88 -4.43
N GLY A 89 -5.91 5.70 -5.20
CA GLY A 89 -5.93 5.01 -6.48
C GLY A 89 -6.34 3.54 -6.33
N ALA A 90 -5.74 2.84 -5.37
CA ALA A 90 -6.03 1.44 -5.06
C ALA A 90 -7.50 1.25 -4.64
N MET A 91 -8.06 2.16 -3.85
CA MET A 91 -9.47 2.06 -3.47
C MET A 91 -10.43 2.06 -4.65
N LYS A 92 -10.15 2.82 -5.70
CA LYS A 92 -10.97 2.79 -6.91
C LYS A 92 -10.90 1.45 -7.65
N GLN A 93 -9.81 0.71 -7.50
CA GLN A 93 -9.66 -0.62 -8.07
C GLN A 93 -10.44 -1.64 -7.23
N PHE A 94 -10.33 -1.57 -5.91
CA PHE A 94 -11.11 -2.43 -5.01
C PHE A 94 -12.61 -2.18 -5.13
N ASP A 95 -13.07 -0.93 -5.17
CA ASP A 95 -14.48 -0.57 -5.29
C ASP A 95 -15.14 -1.16 -6.54
N ALA A 96 -14.37 -1.33 -7.61
CA ALA A 96 -14.89 -1.87 -8.86
C ALA A 96 -15.26 -3.37 -8.78
N VAL A 97 -14.69 -4.11 -7.82
CA VAL A 97 -14.87 -5.58 -7.70
C VAL A 97 -15.30 -6.06 -6.31
N ASN A 98 -15.23 -5.17 -5.31
CA ASN A 98 -15.44 -5.47 -3.89
C ASN A 98 -16.12 -4.28 -3.16
N GLU A 99 -17.09 -3.63 -3.79
CA GLU A 99 -17.82 -2.48 -3.23
C GLU A 99 -18.42 -2.79 -1.85
N GLY A 100 -18.99 -3.99 -1.69
CA GLY A 100 -19.57 -4.46 -0.44
C GLY A 100 -18.57 -4.91 0.63
N GLN A 101 -17.27 -4.93 0.30
CA GLN A 101 -16.18 -5.34 1.20
C GLN A 101 -16.40 -6.71 1.84
N THR A 102 -16.92 -7.66 1.08
CA THR A 102 -17.17 -9.03 1.57
C THR A 102 -15.87 -9.84 1.68
N HIS A 103 -14.80 -9.38 1.03
CA HIS A 103 -13.47 -9.98 1.11
C HIS A 103 -12.42 -8.94 1.54
N PRO A 104 -11.30 -9.36 2.13
CA PRO A 104 -10.21 -8.47 2.46
C PRO A 104 -9.59 -7.83 1.20
N ASN A 105 -9.14 -6.59 1.38
CA ASN A 105 -8.35 -5.83 0.41
C ASN A 105 -6.92 -5.71 0.94
N VAL A 106 -5.96 -6.18 0.16
CA VAL A 106 -4.54 -6.14 0.51
C VAL A 106 -3.82 -5.18 -0.42
N LEU A 107 -3.16 -4.16 0.14
CA LEU A 107 -2.39 -3.19 -0.62
C LEU A 107 -0.90 -3.43 -0.42
N VAL A 108 -0.20 -3.76 -1.50
CA VAL A 108 1.23 -4.04 -1.47
C VAL A 108 1.99 -2.87 -2.08
N PHE A 109 2.88 -2.28 -1.28
CA PHE A 109 3.85 -1.29 -1.76
C PHE A 109 5.17 -1.97 -2.06
N VAL A 110 5.66 -1.81 -3.29
CA VAL A 110 7.03 -2.17 -3.66
C VAL A 110 7.87 -0.90 -3.65
N ASN A 111 8.81 -0.82 -2.72
CA ASN A 111 9.60 0.37 -2.49
C ASN A 111 11.02 0.24 -3.03
N HIS A 112 11.33 1.13 -3.97
CA HIS A 112 12.66 1.33 -4.55
C HIS A 112 13.28 2.67 -4.12
N ASP A 113 12.54 3.49 -3.38
CA ASP A 113 12.95 4.84 -2.96
C ASP A 113 13.56 4.79 -1.55
N VAL A 114 14.88 4.94 -1.48
CA VAL A 114 15.63 4.93 -0.21
C VAL A 114 15.22 6.03 0.77
N MET A 115 14.58 7.10 0.27
CA MET A 115 14.10 8.22 1.08
C MET A 115 12.67 8.02 1.58
N CYS A 116 11.97 7.00 1.08
CA CYS A 116 10.61 6.64 1.48
C CYS A 116 10.68 5.34 2.29
N GLY A 117 10.50 5.43 3.59
CA GLY A 117 10.51 4.28 4.48
C GLY A 117 9.12 3.79 4.86
N PHE A 118 9.09 2.63 5.50
CA PHE A 118 7.88 2.09 6.11
C PHE A 118 7.23 3.05 7.13
N ASN A 119 8.03 3.83 7.87
CA ASN A 119 7.52 4.82 8.81
C ASN A 119 6.73 5.94 8.11
N ASP A 120 7.02 6.24 6.84
CA ASP A 120 6.24 7.21 6.07
C ASP A 120 4.85 6.67 5.72
N LEU A 121 4.75 5.36 5.42
CA LEU A 121 3.45 4.70 5.28
C LEU A 121 2.67 4.77 6.61
N LEU A 122 3.32 4.42 7.73
CA LEU A 122 2.69 4.53 9.05
C LEU A 122 2.21 5.95 9.33
N ALA A 123 3.00 6.96 9.00
CA ALA A 123 2.63 8.36 9.16
C ALA A 123 1.40 8.74 8.33
N VAL A 124 1.29 8.24 7.10
CA VAL A 124 0.14 8.51 6.21
C VAL A 124 -1.11 7.81 6.72
N ILE A 125 -1.03 6.54 7.11
CA ILE A 125 -2.23 5.78 7.54
C ILE A 125 -2.70 6.20 8.94
N THR A 126 -1.80 6.54 9.86
CA THR A 126 -2.16 6.88 11.25
C THR A 126 -2.28 8.39 11.50
N GLY A 127 -1.60 9.21 10.70
CA GLY A 127 -1.49 10.64 10.91
C GLY A 127 -0.46 11.03 11.97
N ASN A 128 0.37 10.07 12.42
CA ASN A 128 1.32 10.26 13.50
C ASN A 128 2.77 10.13 13.01
N PHE A 129 3.65 10.95 13.55
CA PHE A 129 5.09 10.74 13.51
C PHE A 129 5.52 9.92 14.73
N TYR A 130 6.32 8.88 14.49
CA TYR A 130 6.86 8.00 15.52
C TYR A 130 8.35 8.31 15.65
N ALA A 131 8.72 8.98 16.73
CA ALA A 131 10.11 9.34 17.00
C ALA A 131 10.90 8.15 17.58
N ASP A 132 12.24 8.20 17.47
CA ASP A 132 13.12 7.13 17.94
C ASP A 132 13.10 6.96 19.47
N ASP A 133 12.69 8.00 20.21
CA ASP A 133 12.50 7.96 21.67
C ASP A 133 11.14 7.35 22.10
N GLY A 134 10.35 6.87 21.13
CA GLY A 134 9.03 6.29 21.35
C GLY A 134 7.90 7.31 21.46
N THR A 135 8.18 8.61 21.37
CA THR A 135 7.13 9.64 21.37
C THR A 135 6.34 9.64 20.06
N VAL A 136 5.05 9.94 20.18
CA VAL A 136 4.11 9.94 19.06
C VAL A 136 3.52 11.33 18.89
N HIS A 137 3.70 11.92 17.71
CA HIS A 137 3.25 13.28 17.42
C HIS A 137 2.22 13.30 16.28
N PRO A 138 0.99 13.81 16.48
CA PRO A 138 -0.08 13.78 15.48
C PRO A 138 0.07 14.86 14.37
N ILE A 139 1.27 15.01 13.81
CA ILE A 139 1.63 16.09 12.88
C ILE A 139 1.28 15.79 11.42
N TYR A 140 0.96 14.53 11.09
CA TYR A 140 0.62 14.09 9.72
C TYR A 140 -0.87 13.84 9.50
N ARG A 141 -1.72 14.24 10.47
CA ARG A 141 -3.18 14.13 10.36
C ARG A 141 -3.76 14.79 9.12
N LYS A 142 -3.09 15.79 8.54
CA LYS A 142 -3.53 16.42 7.29
C LYS A 142 -3.63 15.43 6.12
N PHE A 143 -2.75 14.42 6.07
CA PHE A 143 -2.78 13.37 5.05
C PHE A 143 -3.75 12.27 5.47
N SER A 144 -3.59 11.77 6.71
CA SER A 144 -4.35 10.64 7.22
C SER A 144 -5.85 10.90 7.36
N ASN A 145 -6.24 12.13 7.70
CA ASN A 145 -7.64 12.56 7.80
C ASN A 145 -8.08 13.41 6.60
N GLY A 146 -7.23 13.47 5.57
CA GLY A 146 -7.50 14.14 4.30
C GLY A 146 -8.30 13.25 3.35
N ARG A 147 -7.82 13.07 2.13
CA ARG A 147 -8.55 12.33 1.08
C ARG A 147 -8.80 10.88 1.47
N ILE A 148 -7.83 10.27 2.12
CA ILE A 148 -7.85 8.84 2.43
C ILE A 148 -8.51 8.49 3.77
N LYS A 149 -9.16 9.46 4.44
CA LYS A 149 -9.65 9.31 5.82
C LYS A 149 -10.41 8.00 6.05
N ASN A 150 -11.40 7.75 5.21
CA ASN A 150 -12.23 6.54 5.29
C ASN A 150 -11.70 5.43 4.37
N GLU A 151 -10.91 5.77 3.36
CA GLU A 151 -10.36 4.83 2.38
C GLU A 151 -9.34 3.88 3.01
N LYS A 152 -8.47 4.42 3.87
CA LYS A 152 -7.41 3.65 4.52
C LYS A 152 -7.94 2.53 5.44
N GLU A 153 -9.14 2.70 5.99
CA GLU A 153 -9.82 1.76 6.89
C GLU A 153 -10.38 0.54 6.13
N ARG A 154 -10.51 0.66 4.81
CA ARG A 154 -11.02 -0.37 3.89
C ARG A 154 -9.90 -1.22 3.27
N VAL A 155 -8.65 -0.90 3.59
CA VAL A 155 -7.48 -1.73 3.34
C VAL A 155 -7.22 -2.53 4.61
N HIS A 156 -7.28 -3.84 4.48
CA HIS A 156 -7.27 -4.76 5.62
C HIS A 156 -5.85 -5.22 5.97
N LEU A 157 -4.95 -5.18 5.00
CA LEU A 157 -3.53 -5.43 5.18
C LEU A 157 -2.72 -4.57 4.23
N TYR A 158 -1.74 -3.86 4.79
CA TYR A 158 -0.67 -3.23 4.02
C TYR A 158 0.57 -4.11 4.09
N ILE A 159 1.18 -4.39 2.94
CA ILE A 159 2.47 -5.08 2.86
C ILE A 159 3.48 -4.12 2.25
N TRP A 160 4.63 -3.98 2.90
CA TRP A 160 5.75 -3.15 2.44
C TRP A 160 6.91 -4.05 2.05
N LEU A 161 7.17 -4.14 0.75
CA LEU A 161 8.31 -4.86 0.19
C LEU A 161 9.38 -3.85 -0.19
N ASP A 162 10.49 -3.86 0.53
CA ASP A 162 11.62 -2.96 0.29
C ASP A 162 12.75 -3.74 -0.39
N ASP A 163 13.51 -3.11 -1.28
CA ASP A 163 14.65 -3.75 -1.95
C ASP A 163 15.82 -4.05 -0.98
N HIS A 164 15.88 -3.36 0.16
CA HIS A 164 17.03 -3.42 1.06
C HIS A 164 16.67 -3.82 2.49
N LYS A 165 15.37 -3.98 2.79
CA LYS A 165 14.89 -4.29 4.13
C LYS A 165 13.90 -5.46 4.09
N PRO A 166 13.81 -6.24 5.18
CA PRO A 166 12.82 -7.30 5.28
C PRO A 166 11.39 -6.77 5.06
N PRO A 167 10.51 -7.59 4.47
CA PRO A 167 9.09 -7.29 4.33
C PRO A 167 8.45 -6.89 5.68
N ARG A 168 7.54 -5.93 5.64
CA ARG A 168 6.76 -5.50 6.80
C ARG A 168 5.28 -5.55 6.50
N MET A 169 4.46 -5.83 7.51
CA MET A 169 3.02 -5.94 7.40
C MET A 169 2.34 -5.06 8.44
N VAL A 170 1.23 -4.43 8.05
CA VAL A 170 0.33 -3.71 8.95
C VAL A 170 -1.07 -4.21 8.73
N PHE A 171 -1.62 -4.89 9.74
CA PHE A 171 -2.99 -5.36 9.73
C PHE A 171 -3.92 -4.24 10.21
N SER A 172 -5.03 -4.07 9.52
CA SER A 172 -6.15 -3.28 10.05
C SER A 172 -7.01 -4.16 10.95
N GLU A 173 -7.54 -3.59 12.02
CA GLU A 173 -8.50 -4.23 12.93
C GLU A 173 -9.91 -3.63 12.80
N THR A 174 -10.16 -2.93 11.70
CA THR A 174 -11.45 -2.30 11.43
C THR A 174 -12.59 -3.31 11.29
N GLU A 175 -12.31 -4.51 10.77
CA GLU A 175 -13.28 -5.59 10.58
C GLU A 175 -12.72 -6.93 11.09
N GLU A 176 -13.23 -7.42 12.21
CA GLU A 176 -12.70 -8.59 12.94
C GLU A 176 -12.64 -9.86 12.08
N THR A 177 -13.67 -10.12 11.28
CA THR A 177 -13.75 -11.33 10.45
C THR A 177 -12.70 -11.30 9.32
N LEU A 178 -12.54 -10.15 8.68
CA LEU A 178 -11.57 -9.98 7.59
C LEU A 178 -10.14 -9.97 8.14
N HIS A 179 -9.93 -9.37 9.31
CA HIS A 179 -8.67 -9.42 10.04
C HIS A 179 -8.28 -10.86 10.40
N ALA A 180 -9.20 -11.64 10.97
CA ALA A 180 -8.95 -13.04 11.32
C ALA A 180 -8.64 -13.90 10.08
N THR A 181 -9.34 -13.65 8.97
CA THR A 181 -9.08 -14.31 7.67
C THR A 181 -7.64 -14.07 7.22
N LEU A 182 -7.16 -12.81 7.29
CA LEU A 182 -5.80 -12.47 6.90
C LEU A 182 -4.75 -13.01 7.89
N CYS A 183 -5.01 -12.97 9.19
CA CYS A 183 -4.10 -13.56 10.18
C CYS A 183 -3.90 -15.07 9.94
N ALA A 184 -5.00 -15.80 9.72
CA ALA A 184 -4.95 -17.22 9.38
C ALA A 184 -4.26 -17.47 8.04
N ALA A 185 -4.53 -16.62 7.03
CA ALA A 185 -3.91 -16.74 5.72
C ALA A 185 -2.39 -16.56 5.75
N PHE A 186 -1.90 -15.61 6.55
CA PHE A 186 -0.46 -15.30 6.67
C PHE A 186 0.24 -16.03 7.81
N ASP A 187 -0.45 -16.96 8.49
CA ASP A 187 0.07 -17.75 9.61
C ASP A 187 0.62 -16.86 10.75
N VAL A 188 -0.06 -15.74 11.03
CA VAL A 188 0.29 -14.77 12.08
C VAL A 188 -0.67 -14.89 13.26
N GLY A 189 -0.15 -15.09 14.46
CA GLY A 189 -0.97 -15.06 15.68
C GLY A 189 -1.44 -13.63 15.99
N GLN A 190 -2.71 -13.43 16.35
CA GLN A 190 -3.22 -12.09 16.72
C GLN A 190 -2.42 -11.44 17.85
N ASN A 191 -1.93 -12.24 18.79
CA ASN A 191 -1.06 -11.81 19.90
C ASN A 191 0.36 -11.41 19.47
N GLU A 192 0.76 -11.70 18.24
CA GLU A 192 2.06 -11.33 17.68
C GLU A 192 2.02 -9.96 16.99
N ILE A 193 0.81 -9.44 16.72
CA ILE A 193 0.59 -8.15 16.07
C ILE A 193 0.78 -7.02 17.09
N LYS A 194 1.75 -6.15 16.81
CA LYS A 194 1.98 -4.94 17.61
C LYS A 194 0.96 -3.87 17.24
N GLN A 195 0.21 -3.41 18.23
CA GLN A 195 -0.74 -2.31 18.07
C GLN A 195 -0.01 -1.01 17.75
N ILE A 196 -0.50 -0.30 16.74
CA ILE A 196 0.04 0.99 16.35
C ILE A 196 -0.82 2.07 17.00
N GLY A 197 -0.40 2.56 18.17
CA GLY A 197 -1.06 3.67 18.89
C GLY A 197 -1.79 3.30 20.19
N SER A 198 -1.48 2.17 20.80
CA SER A 198 -1.79 1.87 22.21
C SER A 198 -0.92 2.66 23.18
#